data_AF-A0A397DB95-F1
#
_entry.id   AF-A0A397DB95-F1
#
_cell.length_a   1.000
_cell.length_b   1.000
_cell.length_c   1.000
_cell.angle_alpha   90.00
_cell.angle_beta   90.00
_cell.angle_gamma   90.00
#
_symmetry.space_group_name_H-M   'P 1'
#
loop_
_entity.id
_entity.type
_entity.pdbx_description
1 polymer ?
#
loop_
_entity_poly.entity_id
_entity_poly.type
_entity_poly.pdbx_seq_one_letter_code
_entity_poly.pdbx_strand_id
1 'polypeptide(L)'
;MDAYCATEDKVSCTPSKKHVVIGMEAEEKLVGAGMVHLRVFQGGVSILGFHAKAGAYLDVFSPRWSNLMSIQGIATTSVFQSPCTSLTEAHWNLTHVNDRLTMADEAAADALAKDIAVRFPIVLIFRSMHVTYGNLASYFDGGPPSATNDMVVPMPGFKFIRHKNAAHALDKPKAKKAKHAASSADGSSVLYHGESVDFTSITSLEPHPVREILIPPTWSKVAASILDSMATSANRKMLVCGAKGVGKSTFSRYVVNRLLNVYPMVAYLDTDVGQPELAAPGVLSLHYITSPLLGPGYTHLEPAYRYYVSWMVRQLHMWR
;
A
#
# COMPACT_ATOMS: atom_id res chain seq x y z
N MET A 1 -0.69 18.13 -11.19
CA MET A 1 -1.57 16.96 -11.05
C MET A 1 -2.25 17.15 -9.73
N ASP A 2 -3.51 17.57 -9.75
CA ASP A 2 -4.17 18.13 -8.56
C ASP A 2 -4.63 16.98 -7.65
N ALA A 3 -3.96 16.82 -6.51
CA ALA A 3 -4.36 15.91 -5.44
C ALA A 3 -5.63 16.48 -4.77
N TYR A 4 -6.62 15.62 -4.54
CA TYR A 4 -7.90 16.00 -3.92
C TYR A 4 -7.95 15.51 -2.47
N CYS A 5 -8.35 16.38 -1.54
CA CYS A 5 -8.81 15.97 -0.21
C CYS A 5 -10.21 15.38 -0.33
N ALA A 6 -10.41 14.17 0.19
CA ALA A 6 -11.67 13.43 0.11
C ALA A 6 -12.87 14.29 0.58
N THR A 7 -13.97 14.23 -0.16
CA THR A 7 -15.28 14.68 0.34
C THR A 7 -15.61 13.90 1.63
N GLU A 8 -16.22 14.56 2.61
CA GLU A 8 -16.55 14.00 3.94
C GLU A 8 -17.35 12.69 3.89
N ASP A 9 -18.01 12.41 2.76
CA ASP A 9 -18.78 11.21 2.55
C ASP A 9 -17.91 9.95 2.33
N LYS A 10 -16.66 10.08 1.85
CA LYS A 10 -15.84 8.91 1.47
C LYS A 10 -14.94 8.37 2.56
N VAL A 11 -14.71 9.14 3.63
CA VAL A 11 -13.72 8.81 4.65
C VAL A 11 -14.34 9.01 6.02
N SER A 12 -14.15 8.02 6.90
CA SER A 12 -14.54 8.14 8.30
C SER A 12 -13.42 7.60 9.19
N CYS A 13 -13.42 8.01 10.46
CA CYS A 13 -12.39 7.62 11.43
C CYS A 13 -13.06 7.18 12.73
N THR A 14 -12.51 6.16 13.38
CA THR A 14 -13.01 5.73 14.68
C THR A 14 -12.72 6.77 15.75
N PRO A 15 -13.50 6.83 16.85
CA PRO A 15 -13.24 7.73 17.96
C PRO A 15 -11.84 7.58 18.58
N SER A 16 -11.28 6.36 18.54
CA SER A 16 -9.93 6.08 19.02
C SER A 16 -8.83 6.61 18.08
N LYS A 17 -9.19 7.09 16.89
CA LYS A 17 -8.28 7.58 15.83
C LYS A 17 -7.27 6.54 15.34
N LYS A 18 -7.52 5.26 15.64
CA LYS A 18 -6.67 4.14 15.22
C LYS A 18 -7.08 3.55 13.88
N HIS A 19 -8.33 3.78 13.46
CA HIS A 19 -8.87 3.23 12.22
C HIS A 19 -9.41 4.34 11.33
N VAL A 20 -9.14 4.22 10.04
CA VAL A 20 -9.71 5.06 9.00
C VAL A 20 -10.37 4.17 7.98
N VAL A 21 -11.63 4.46 7.69
CA VAL A 21 -12.46 3.74 6.73
C VAL A 21 -12.56 4.59 5.46
N ILE A 22 -12.29 3.99 4.31
CA ILE A 22 -12.29 4.67 3.01
C ILE A 22 -13.18 3.92 2.03
N GLY A 23 -14.12 4.65 1.42
CA GLY A 23 -14.90 4.23 0.27
C GLY A 23 -14.20 4.54 -1.05
N MET A 24 -14.15 3.55 -1.94
CA MET A 24 -13.51 3.62 -3.26
C MET A 24 -14.45 3.15 -4.37
N GLU A 25 -14.36 3.79 -5.53
CA GLU A 25 -14.98 3.29 -6.76
C GLU A 25 -14.17 2.14 -7.36
N ALA A 26 -14.79 1.40 -8.28
CA ALA A 26 -14.06 0.48 -9.14
C ALA A 26 -13.02 1.24 -9.97
N GLU A 27 -11.85 0.62 -10.20
CA GLU A 27 -10.71 1.19 -10.93
C GLU A 27 -10.03 2.40 -10.30
N GLU A 28 -10.60 2.91 -9.21
CA GLU A 28 -10.04 4.03 -8.47
C GLU A 28 -8.70 3.67 -7.84
N LYS A 29 -7.81 4.65 -7.74
CA LYS A 29 -6.43 4.44 -7.35
C LYS A 29 -6.06 5.28 -6.14
N LEU A 30 -5.61 4.59 -5.11
CA LEU A 30 -5.07 5.17 -3.89
C LEU A 30 -3.58 4.91 -3.83
N VAL A 31 -2.77 5.96 -3.76
CA VAL A 31 -1.33 5.86 -3.53
C VAL A 31 -1.08 6.27 -2.11
N GLY A 32 -0.17 5.64 -1.40
CA GLY A 32 0.16 6.13 -0.06
C GLY A 32 1.58 5.93 0.36
N ALA A 33 1.97 6.66 1.39
CA ALA A 33 3.29 6.65 1.99
C ALA A 33 3.14 6.38 3.49
N GLY A 34 3.91 5.42 4.00
CA GLY A 34 3.86 5.01 5.39
C GLY A 34 3.88 3.50 5.60
N MET A 35 3.40 3.09 6.76
CA MET A 35 3.10 1.70 7.15
C MET A 35 1.68 1.62 7.72
N VAL A 36 0.91 0.60 7.31
CA VAL A 36 -0.49 0.45 7.73
C VAL A 36 -0.94 -1.01 7.67
N HIS A 37 -1.83 -1.39 8.59
CA HIS A 37 -2.60 -2.61 8.44
C HIS A 37 -3.84 -2.31 7.58
N LEU A 38 -3.94 -2.97 6.43
CA LEU A 38 -5.07 -2.86 5.53
C LEU A 38 -6.00 -4.04 5.71
N ARG A 39 -7.29 -3.74 5.79
CA ARG A 39 -8.36 -4.73 5.71
C ARG A 39 -9.31 -4.36 4.58
N VAL A 40 -9.65 -5.35 3.76
CA VAL A 40 -10.69 -5.20 2.73
C VAL A 40 -12.03 -5.59 3.37
N PHE A 41 -12.88 -4.61 3.67
CA PHE A 41 -14.19 -4.85 4.28
C PHE A 41 -15.21 -5.30 3.24
N GLN A 42 -15.27 -4.61 2.10
CA GLN A 42 -16.16 -4.89 0.97
C GLN A 42 -15.40 -4.73 -0.34
N GLY A 43 -15.76 -5.55 -1.32
CA GLY A 43 -15.22 -5.49 -2.66
C GLY A 43 -13.84 -6.15 -2.79
N GLY A 44 -12.95 -5.56 -3.60
CA GLY A 44 -11.61 -6.08 -3.81
C GLY A 44 -10.65 -5.06 -4.39
N VAL A 45 -9.36 -5.24 -4.10
CA VAL A 45 -8.28 -4.35 -4.54
C VAL A 45 -7.07 -5.13 -5.06
N SER A 46 -6.33 -4.52 -5.96
CA SER A 46 -5.04 -4.99 -6.48
C SER A 46 -3.91 -4.18 -5.85
N ILE A 47 -2.95 -4.88 -5.25
CA ILE A 47 -1.77 -4.26 -4.63
C ILE A 47 -0.55 -5.05 -5.08
N LEU A 48 0.34 -4.41 -5.85
CA LEU A 48 1.55 -5.05 -6.40
C LEU A 48 1.29 -6.43 -7.04
N GLY A 49 0.16 -6.58 -7.75
CA GLY A 49 -0.23 -7.83 -8.41
C GLY A 49 -0.99 -8.83 -7.53
N PHE A 50 -1.07 -8.63 -6.21
CA PHE A 50 -1.93 -9.43 -5.35
C PHE A 50 -3.37 -8.91 -5.40
N HIS A 51 -4.34 -9.81 -5.50
CA HIS A 51 -5.78 -9.49 -5.50
C HIS A 51 -6.37 -9.77 -4.12
N ALA A 52 -6.45 -8.72 -3.30
CA ALA A 52 -7.06 -8.77 -1.99
C ALA A 52 -8.59 -8.71 -2.11
N LYS A 53 -9.28 -9.75 -1.64
CA LYS A 53 -10.75 -9.83 -1.60
C LYS A 53 -11.27 -9.41 -0.22
N ALA A 54 -12.57 -9.15 -0.11
CA ALA A 54 -13.24 -8.94 1.18
C ALA A 54 -12.83 -10.02 2.21
N GLY A 55 -12.43 -9.57 3.40
CA GLY A 55 -11.89 -10.40 4.48
C GLY A 55 -10.37 -10.53 4.52
N ALA A 56 -9.65 -10.02 3.50
CA ALA A 56 -8.20 -9.95 3.56
C ALA A 56 -7.73 -8.94 4.62
N TYR A 57 -6.73 -9.34 5.41
CA TYR A 57 -5.97 -8.52 6.34
C TYR A 57 -4.50 -8.57 5.94
N LEU A 58 -3.90 -7.41 5.68
CA LEU A 58 -2.62 -7.28 5.00
C LEU A 58 -1.78 -6.20 5.65
N ASP A 59 -0.48 -6.44 5.73
CA ASP A 59 0.49 -5.40 6.06
C ASP A 59 0.94 -4.70 4.78
N VAL A 60 0.88 -3.38 4.77
CA VAL A 60 1.31 -2.57 3.62
C VAL A 60 2.40 -1.61 4.06
N PHE A 61 3.56 -1.72 3.42
CA PHE A 61 4.71 -0.85 3.66
C PHE A 61 5.06 -0.06 2.41
N SER A 62 5.09 1.26 2.57
CA SER A 62 5.30 2.24 1.50
C SER A 62 6.21 3.38 1.99
N PRO A 63 7.50 3.10 2.24
CA PRO A 63 8.43 4.11 2.76
C PRO A 63 8.59 5.28 1.78
N ARG A 64 8.64 6.50 2.33
CA ARG A 64 8.67 7.77 1.56
C ARG A 64 9.81 7.88 0.56
N TRP A 65 10.94 7.24 0.84
CA TRP A 65 12.14 7.28 0.01
C TRP A 65 12.20 6.15 -1.02
N SER A 66 11.15 5.33 -1.12
CA SER A 66 10.99 4.32 -2.16
C SER A 66 9.88 4.69 -3.13
N ASN A 67 9.62 3.80 -4.09
CA ASN A 67 8.45 3.92 -4.94
C ASN A 67 7.20 3.64 -4.09
N LEU A 68 6.30 4.63 -4.00
CA LEU A 68 5.09 4.55 -3.21
C LEU A 68 4.16 3.45 -3.71
N MET A 69 3.60 2.70 -2.78
CA MET A 69 2.62 1.66 -3.02
C MET A 69 1.31 2.24 -3.56
N SER A 70 0.76 1.55 -4.56
CA SER A 70 -0.56 1.82 -5.09
C SER A 70 -1.52 0.69 -4.75
N ILE A 71 -2.74 1.07 -4.35
CA ILE A 71 -3.90 0.22 -4.11
C ILE A 71 -4.93 0.61 -5.17
N GLN A 72 -5.25 -0.33 -6.06
CA GLN A 72 -6.20 -0.10 -7.15
C GLN A 72 -7.49 -0.89 -6.91
N GLY A 73 -8.64 -0.24 -7.01
CA GLY A 73 -9.94 -0.89 -6.93
C GLY A 73 -10.16 -1.88 -8.07
N ILE A 74 -10.63 -3.08 -7.76
CA ILE A 74 -11.01 -4.08 -8.76
C ILE A 74 -12.53 -4.08 -8.88
N ALA A 75 -13.04 -3.99 -10.11
CA ALA A 75 -14.46 -4.16 -10.37
C ALA A 75 -14.91 -5.56 -9.90
N THR A 76 -15.87 -5.60 -8.98
CA THR A 76 -16.41 -6.82 -8.39
C THR A 76 -17.91 -6.74 -8.34
N THR A 77 -18.56 -7.86 -8.65
CA THR A 77 -20.02 -8.02 -8.53
C THR A 77 -20.45 -8.44 -7.14
N SER A 78 -19.50 -8.89 -6.31
CA SER A 78 -19.77 -9.29 -4.93
C SER A 78 -19.91 -8.05 -4.04
N VAL A 79 -21.06 -7.96 -3.38
CA VAL A 79 -21.36 -6.97 -2.33
C VAL A 79 -21.15 -7.56 -0.92
N PHE A 80 -20.41 -8.67 -0.83
CA PHE A 80 -20.14 -9.33 0.43
C PHE A 80 -19.29 -8.44 1.34
N GLN A 81 -19.78 -8.27 2.57
CA GLN A 81 -19.08 -7.58 3.64
C GLN A 81 -18.43 -8.59 4.56
N SER A 82 -17.20 -8.33 4.98
CA SER A 82 -16.44 -9.22 5.87
C SER A 82 -16.12 -8.50 7.18
N PRO A 83 -17.05 -8.42 8.15
CA PRO A 83 -16.80 -7.89 9.50
C PRO A 83 -15.69 -8.67 10.24
N CYS A 84 -15.06 -8.05 11.24
CA CYS A 84 -14.04 -8.73 12.04
C CYS A 84 -14.74 -9.74 12.94
N THR A 85 -14.20 -10.95 13.02
CA THR A 85 -14.74 -12.02 13.86
C THR A 85 -13.73 -12.43 14.93
N SER A 86 -14.19 -13.14 15.95
CA SER A 86 -13.29 -13.74 16.95
C SER A 86 -12.26 -14.69 16.33
N LEU A 87 -12.61 -15.38 15.24
CA LEU A 87 -11.67 -16.21 14.48
C LEU A 87 -10.60 -15.35 13.79
N THR A 88 -11.01 -14.23 13.20
CA THR A 88 -10.10 -13.26 12.59
C THR A 88 -9.13 -12.68 13.60
N GLU A 89 -9.64 -12.27 14.77
CA GLU A 89 -8.83 -11.78 15.89
C GLU A 89 -7.83 -12.85 16.37
N ALA A 90 -8.30 -14.08 16.59
CA ALA A 90 -7.44 -15.18 17.02
C ALA A 90 -6.31 -15.44 16.00
N HIS A 91 -6.64 -15.52 14.71
CA HIS A 91 -5.66 -15.74 13.65
C HIS A 91 -4.65 -14.60 13.53
N TRP A 92 -5.12 -13.34 13.58
CA TRP A 92 -4.25 -12.17 13.55
C TRP A 92 -3.26 -12.16 14.71
N ASN A 93 -3.75 -12.45 15.91
CA ASN A 93 -2.95 -12.39 17.14
C ASN A 93 -1.85 -13.47 17.19
N LEU A 94 -1.91 -14.51 16.34
CA LEU A 94 -0.83 -15.51 16.20
C LEU A 94 0.44 -14.92 15.56
N THR A 95 0.27 -13.97 14.63
CA THR A 95 1.39 -13.38 13.87
C THR A 95 1.75 -11.98 14.35
N HIS A 96 0.83 -11.29 15.02
CA HIS A 96 0.96 -9.90 15.46
C HIS A 96 0.93 -9.75 17.00
N VAL A 97 1.83 -10.45 17.69
CA VAL A 97 1.82 -10.56 19.17
C VAL A 97 1.85 -9.19 19.86
N ASN A 98 2.57 -8.23 19.29
CA ASN A 98 2.75 -6.87 19.82
C ASN A 98 1.79 -5.85 19.19
N ASP A 99 0.91 -6.26 18.28
CA ASP A 99 -0.03 -5.38 17.59
C ASP A 99 -1.40 -6.05 17.37
N ARG A 100 -1.97 -6.48 18.51
CA ARG A 100 -3.20 -7.28 18.55
C ARG A 100 -4.44 -6.49 18.17
N LEU A 101 -5.39 -7.18 17.52
CA LEU A 101 -6.73 -6.62 17.31
C LEU A 101 -7.48 -6.54 18.63
N THR A 102 -8.37 -5.55 18.74
CA THR A 102 -9.36 -5.49 19.81
C THR A 102 -10.75 -5.52 19.18
N MET A 103 -11.62 -6.42 19.62
CA MET A 103 -12.98 -6.51 19.05
C MET A 103 -13.78 -5.21 19.21
N ALA A 104 -13.51 -4.40 20.23
CA ALA A 104 -14.20 -3.12 20.44
C ALA A 104 -13.82 -2.07 19.37
N ASP A 105 -12.52 -1.89 19.09
CA ASP A 105 -12.07 -0.97 18.05
C ASP A 105 -12.51 -1.47 16.66
N GLU A 106 -12.39 -2.78 16.41
CA GLU A 106 -12.81 -3.39 15.14
C GLU A 106 -14.33 -3.29 14.92
N ALA A 107 -15.15 -3.45 15.96
CA ALA A 107 -16.60 -3.27 15.85
C ALA A 107 -16.99 -1.82 15.54
N ALA A 108 -16.28 -0.84 16.09
CA ALA A 108 -16.47 0.57 15.75
C ALA A 108 -16.10 0.85 14.28
N ALA A 109 -14.98 0.29 13.80
CA ALA A 109 -14.58 0.40 12.40
C ALA A 109 -15.61 -0.28 11.46
N ASP A 110 -16.14 -1.44 11.86
CA ASP A 110 -17.17 -2.17 11.10
C ASP A 110 -18.47 -1.39 10.98
N ALA A 111 -18.89 -0.66 12.02
CA ALA A 111 -20.09 0.17 11.97
C ALA A 111 -19.94 1.30 10.94
N LEU A 112 -18.79 1.98 10.92
CA LEU A 112 -18.47 3.01 9.93
C LEU A 112 -18.36 2.44 8.51
N ALA A 113 -17.75 1.25 8.38
CA ALA A 113 -17.61 0.57 7.10
C ALA A 113 -18.95 0.15 6.51
N LYS A 114 -19.90 -0.30 7.33
CA LYS A 114 -21.28 -0.62 6.90
C LYS A 114 -22.00 0.60 6.34
N ASP A 115 -21.85 1.77 6.97
CA ASP A 115 -22.46 3.01 6.48
C ASP A 115 -21.87 3.44 5.13
N ILE A 116 -20.54 3.41 5.00
CA ILE A 116 -19.84 3.76 3.74
C ILE A 116 -20.16 2.73 2.64
N ALA A 117 -20.31 1.45 2.98
CA ALA A 117 -20.56 0.37 2.04
C ALA A 117 -21.89 0.48 1.26
N VAL A 118 -22.85 1.25 1.77
CA VAL A 118 -24.11 1.57 1.07
C VAL A 118 -23.85 2.42 -0.17
N ARG A 119 -22.76 3.21 -0.16
CA ARG A 119 -22.46 4.25 -1.14
C ARG A 119 -21.30 3.89 -2.07
N PHE A 120 -20.42 2.99 -1.64
CA PHE A 120 -19.22 2.62 -2.38
C PHE A 120 -19.11 1.10 -2.59
N PRO A 121 -18.73 0.66 -3.81
CA PRO A 121 -18.58 -0.76 -4.11
C PRO A 121 -17.38 -1.38 -3.38
N ILE A 122 -16.37 -0.59 -3.01
CA ILE A 122 -15.17 -1.03 -2.30
C ILE A 122 -15.05 -0.23 -1.01
N VAL A 123 -14.85 -0.93 0.10
CA VAL A 123 -14.60 -0.32 1.41
C VAL A 123 -13.37 -0.92 2.03
N LEU A 124 -12.40 -0.06 2.36
CA LEU A 124 -11.14 -0.42 3.00
C LEU A 124 -11.12 0.13 4.41
N ILE A 125 -10.55 -0.63 5.34
CA ILE A 125 -10.28 -0.21 6.70
C ILE A 125 -8.77 -0.21 6.88
N PHE A 126 -8.23 0.95 7.24
CA PHE A 126 -6.82 1.16 7.53
C PHE A 126 -6.66 1.31 9.03
N ARG A 127 -5.84 0.44 9.63
CA ARG A 127 -5.52 0.46 11.06
C ARG A 127 -4.07 0.88 11.24
N SER A 128 -3.84 1.79 12.19
CA SER A 128 -2.50 2.23 12.58
C SER A 128 -1.64 1.03 12.99
N MET A 129 -0.45 0.92 12.41
CA MET A 129 0.52 -0.12 12.75
C MET A 129 1.48 0.39 13.83
N HIS A 130 1.80 -0.47 14.80
CA HIS A 130 2.75 -0.20 15.86
C HIS A 130 4.17 -0.07 15.30
N VAL A 131 4.89 0.95 15.77
CA VAL A 131 6.27 1.18 15.35
C VAL A 131 7.20 0.16 16.01
N THR A 132 8.03 -0.47 15.21
CA THR A 132 9.06 -1.43 15.60
C THR A 132 10.35 -1.05 14.88
N TYR A 133 11.48 -1.62 15.28
CA TYR A 133 12.74 -1.39 14.57
C TYR A 133 12.67 -1.81 13.09
N GLY A 134 11.93 -2.88 12.77
CA GLY A 134 11.82 -3.41 11.41
C GLY A 134 11.00 -2.53 10.45
N ASN A 135 10.04 -1.76 10.97
CA ASN A 135 9.17 -0.92 10.16
C ASN A 135 9.41 0.59 10.34
N LEU A 136 10.38 0.99 11.18
CA LEU A 136 10.74 2.40 11.41
C LEU A 136 11.07 3.15 10.11
N ALA A 137 11.68 2.44 9.15
CA ALA A 137 11.97 2.94 7.82
C ALA A 137 10.70 3.29 7.00
N SER A 138 9.54 2.73 7.35
CA SER A 138 8.26 3.07 6.73
C SER A 138 7.42 4.02 7.58
N TYR A 139 7.86 4.38 8.80
CA TYR A 139 7.08 5.23 9.68
C TYR A 139 6.91 6.66 9.12
N PHE A 140 5.65 7.09 9.02
CA PHE A 140 5.30 8.45 8.64
C PHE A 140 4.79 9.20 9.87
N ASP A 141 5.62 10.07 10.46
CA ASP A 141 5.13 10.94 11.54
C ASP A 141 4.07 11.92 10.99
N GLY A 142 2.85 11.81 11.50
CA GLY A 142 1.85 12.85 11.34
C GLY A 142 2.27 13.96 12.30
N GLY A 143 2.74 15.09 11.78
CA GLY A 143 3.13 16.22 12.62
C GLY A 143 2.06 16.55 13.68
N PRO A 144 2.43 17.28 14.74
CA PRO A 144 1.55 17.50 15.89
C PRO A 144 0.17 17.97 15.43
N PRO A 145 -0.93 17.49 16.05
CA PRO A 145 -2.26 17.94 15.69
C PRO A 145 -2.28 19.47 15.77
N SER A 146 -2.54 20.15 14.64
CA SER A 146 -2.72 21.59 14.70
C SER A 146 -3.99 21.81 15.51
N ALA A 147 -3.90 22.61 16.58
CA ALA A 147 -5.02 22.94 17.46
C ALA A 147 -6.14 23.74 16.75
N THR A 148 -6.09 23.84 15.42
CA THR A 148 -6.86 24.78 14.60
C THR A 148 -7.64 24.12 13.46
N ASN A 149 -7.46 22.82 13.18
CA ASN A 149 -8.18 22.13 12.11
C ASN A 149 -8.69 20.75 12.55
N ASP A 150 -9.88 20.73 13.18
CA ASP A 150 -10.65 19.51 13.46
C ASP A 150 -11.03 18.71 12.19
N MET A 151 -10.79 19.26 11.00
CA MET A 151 -11.08 18.60 9.71
C MET A 151 -10.00 17.62 9.23
N VAL A 152 -8.84 17.52 9.89
CA VAL A 152 -7.76 16.61 9.45
C VAL A 152 -7.84 15.33 10.27
N VAL A 153 -8.26 14.23 9.63
CA VAL A 153 -8.21 12.88 10.20
C VAL A 153 -6.74 12.52 10.51
N PRO A 154 -6.32 12.41 11.78
CA PRO A 154 -4.96 12.07 12.11
C PRO A 154 -4.79 10.56 11.91
N MET A 155 -4.15 10.16 10.81
CA MET A 155 -3.61 8.81 10.70
C MET A 155 -2.17 8.80 11.22
N PRO A 156 -1.88 8.12 12.33
CA PRO A 156 -0.51 7.87 12.72
C PRO A 156 0.09 6.86 11.74
N GLY A 157 1.08 7.27 10.95
CA GLY A 157 1.92 6.33 10.20
C GLY A 157 1.62 6.13 8.71
N PHE A 158 0.52 6.65 8.14
CA PHE A 158 0.22 6.51 6.71
C PHE A 158 -0.47 7.75 6.12
N LYS A 159 -0.11 8.15 4.89
CA LYS A 159 -0.77 9.23 4.14
C LYS A 159 -1.11 8.80 2.74
N PHE A 160 -2.20 9.33 2.19
CA PHE A 160 -2.66 9.00 0.85
C PHE A 160 -2.57 10.17 -0.13
N ILE A 161 -2.27 9.85 -1.38
CA ILE A 161 -2.47 10.66 -2.57
C ILE A 161 -3.52 9.92 -3.40
N ARG A 162 -4.68 10.56 -3.62
CA ARG A 162 -5.76 10.01 -4.44
C ARG A 162 -5.69 10.66 -5.81
N HIS A 163 -5.59 9.86 -6.88
CA HIS A 163 -5.55 10.37 -8.25
C HIS A 163 -6.97 10.43 -8.85
N LYS A 164 -7.28 11.46 -9.64
CA LYS A 164 -8.56 11.55 -10.38
C LYS A 164 -8.67 10.44 -11.43
N ASN A 165 -9.83 9.79 -11.53
CA ASN A 165 -10.20 8.98 -12.69
C ASN A 165 -10.31 9.88 -13.93
N ALA A 166 -9.52 9.61 -14.97
CA ALA A 166 -9.54 10.36 -16.22
C ALA A 166 -10.89 10.25 -16.98
N ALA A 167 -11.70 9.24 -16.68
CA ALA A 167 -12.98 8.99 -17.35
C ALA A 167 -14.09 10.01 -17.00
N HIS A 168 -14.03 10.67 -15.84
CA HIS A 168 -15.05 11.65 -15.42
C HIS A 168 -14.74 13.10 -15.81
N ALA A 169 -13.61 13.37 -16.49
CA ALA A 169 -13.19 14.72 -16.85
C ALA A 169 -13.74 15.22 -18.20
N LEU A 170 -14.50 14.41 -18.93
CA LEU A 170 -14.94 14.74 -20.28
C LEU A 170 -16.26 15.52 -20.37
N ASP A 171 -16.96 15.79 -19.25
CA ASP A 171 -18.35 16.29 -19.32
C ASP A 171 -18.63 17.62 -18.61
N LYS A 172 -17.64 18.52 -18.55
CA LYS A 172 -17.94 19.94 -18.23
C LYS A 172 -17.33 20.88 -19.27
N PRO A 173 -18.16 21.71 -19.95
CA PRO A 173 -17.66 22.63 -20.97
C PRO A 173 -16.80 23.71 -20.31
N LYS A 174 -15.56 23.86 -20.81
CA LYS A 174 -14.61 24.88 -20.37
C LYS A 174 -15.08 26.27 -20.82
N ALA A 175 -15.51 27.11 -19.89
CA ALA A 175 -15.65 28.55 -20.14
C ALA A 175 -14.25 29.20 -20.27
N LYS A 176 -14.08 30.06 -21.27
CA LYS A 176 -12.82 30.76 -21.60
C LYS A 176 -12.61 32.06 -20.79
N LYS A 177 -11.33 32.46 -20.71
CA LYS A 177 -10.70 33.81 -20.51
C LYS A 177 -10.06 34.04 -19.13
N ALA A 178 -8.99 34.81 -18.94
CA ALA A 178 -7.95 35.44 -19.77
C ALA A 178 -6.78 35.89 -18.85
N LYS A 179 -5.59 36.19 -19.41
CA LYS A 179 -4.39 36.71 -18.71
C LYS A 179 -4.48 38.23 -18.44
N HIS A 180 -3.99 38.68 -17.28
CA HIS A 180 -3.08 39.83 -17.01
C HIS A 180 -3.31 40.48 -15.63
N ALA A 181 -2.23 41.06 -15.08
CA ALA A 181 -1.98 41.48 -13.69
C ALA A 181 -2.46 42.91 -13.32
N ALA A 182 -2.62 43.21 -12.02
CA ALA A 182 -2.18 44.44 -11.31
C ALA A 182 -2.75 44.50 -9.86
N SER A 183 -2.11 45.29 -9.00
CA SER A 183 -2.23 45.34 -7.53
C SER A 183 -3.14 46.44 -6.93
N SER A 184 -3.69 46.12 -5.74
CA SER A 184 -4.01 46.91 -4.54
C SER A 184 -5.22 47.87 -4.43
N ALA A 185 -5.77 47.87 -3.20
CA ALA A 185 -6.50 48.93 -2.47
C ALA A 185 -8.03 48.99 -2.58
N ASP A 186 -8.74 47.99 -2.06
CA ASP A 186 -9.86 48.19 -1.12
C ASP A 186 -10.18 46.86 -0.42
N GLY A 187 -10.56 46.91 0.86
CA GLY A 187 -10.62 45.80 1.82
C GLY A 187 -11.73 44.77 1.61
N SER A 188 -11.86 44.20 0.42
CA SER A 188 -12.63 42.98 0.16
C SER A 188 -12.07 42.27 -1.07
N SER A 189 -11.33 41.19 -0.86
CA SER A 189 -10.91 40.28 -1.92
C SER A 189 -11.41 38.89 -1.59
N VAL A 190 -12.41 38.43 -2.34
CA VAL A 190 -12.78 37.02 -2.42
C VAL A 190 -11.57 36.29 -3.01
N LEU A 191 -10.80 35.65 -2.14
CA LEU A 191 -9.70 34.77 -2.53
C LEU A 191 -10.31 33.52 -3.17
N TYR A 192 -10.21 33.45 -4.50
CA TYR A 192 -10.31 32.19 -5.22
C TYR A 192 -9.09 31.34 -4.84
N HIS A 193 -9.18 30.52 -3.79
CA HIS A 193 -8.21 29.45 -3.59
C HIS A 193 -8.53 28.33 -4.58
N GLY A 194 -8.01 28.49 -5.80
CA GLY A 194 -7.62 27.38 -6.67
C GLY A 194 -6.32 26.71 -6.19
N GLU A 195 -6.02 26.80 -4.90
CA GLU A 195 -4.99 26.01 -4.26
C GLU A 195 -5.66 24.71 -3.83
N SER A 196 -5.14 23.60 -4.35
CA SER A 196 -5.30 22.32 -3.67
C SER A 196 -4.96 22.58 -2.21
N VAL A 197 -5.94 22.39 -1.33
CA VAL A 197 -5.60 22.14 0.06
C VAL A 197 -4.98 20.75 0.04
N ASP A 198 -3.72 20.71 -0.39
CA ASP A 198 -2.84 19.59 -0.20
C ASP A 198 -2.96 19.24 1.28
N PHE A 199 -3.08 17.95 1.60
CA PHE A 199 -2.70 17.49 2.93
C PHE A 199 -1.36 18.18 3.24
N THR A 200 -1.33 19.08 4.24
CA THR A 200 -0.32 20.12 4.55
C THR A 200 1.06 19.56 4.92
N SER A 201 1.44 18.44 4.34
CA SER A 201 2.26 17.45 4.96
C SER A 201 2.84 16.43 3.97
N ILE A 202 2.48 16.54 2.68
CA ILE A 202 3.17 15.88 1.56
C ILE A 202 4.08 16.90 0.85
N THR A 203 3.76 18.20 0.90
CA THR A 203 4.63 19.30 0.47
C THR A 203 5.95 19.38 1.27
N SER A 204 6.03 18.75 2.44
CA SER A 204 7.27 18.60 3.22
C SER A 204 8.17 17.45 2.75
N LEU A 205 7.83 16.73 1.67
CA LEU A 205 8.63 15.62 1.12
C LEU A 205 9.67 16.08 0.07
N GLU A 206 9.77 17.38 -0.21
CA GLU A 206 10.85 17.90 -1.07
C GLU A 206 12.20 17.92 -0.32
N PRO A 207 13.29 17.50 -0.99
CA PRO A 207 13.53 17.72 -2.41
C PRO A 207 13.26 16.53 -3.35
N HIS A 208 12.71 15.40 -2.89
CA HIS A 208 12.55 14.22 -3.75
C HIS A 208 11.15 14.17 -4.38
N PRO A 209 11.02 14.15 -5.72
CA PRO A 209 9.73 13.97 -6.36
C PRO A 209 9.15 12.62 -5.92
N VAL A 210 7.93 12.63 -5.38
CA VAL A 210 7.21 11.42 -5.00
C VAL A 210 7.11 10.51 -6.23
N ARG A 211 7.71 9.32 -6.15
CA ARG A 211 7.68 8.32 -7.23
C ARG A 211 6.70 7.23 -6.87
N GLU A 212 5.72 7.03 -7.72
CA GLU A 212 4.81 5.90 -7.61
C GLU A 212 5.46 4.62 -8.16
N ILE A 213 5.12 3.46 -7.58
CA ILE A 213 5.46 2.17 -8.18
C ILE A 213 4.69 1.95 -9.48
N LEU A 214 5.41 1.93 -10.60
CA LEU A 214 4.84 1.67 -11.91
C LEU A 214 5.02 0.21 -12.28
N ILE A 215 3.90 -0.47 -12.55
CA ILE A 215 3.88 -1.83 -13.10
C ILE A 215 3.56 -1.73 -14.59
N PRO A 216 4.53 -2.02 -15.48
CA PRO A 216 4.28 -1.99 -16.91
C PRO A 216 3.20 -3.00 -17.32
N PRO A 217 2.31 -2.68 -18.28
CA PRO A 217 1.32 -3.63 -18.79
C PRO A 217 1.94 -4.93 -19.34
N THR A 218 3.19 -4.86 -19.81
CA THR A 218 3.95 -6.03 -20.26
C THR A 218 4.20 -7.04 -19.14
N TRP A 219 4.42 -6.58 -17.90
CA TRP A 219 4.59 -7.47 -16.75
C TRP A 219 3.31 -8.25 -16.44
N SER A 220 2.15 -7.61 -16.57
CA SER A 220 0.85 -8.29 -16.39
C SER A 220 0.63 -9.38 -17.44
N LYS A 221 1.02 -9.14 -18.69
CA LYS A 221 0.96 -10.14 -19.78
C LYS A 221 1.89 -11.32 -19.51
N VAL A 222 3.13 -11.05 -19.11
CA VAL A 222 4.11 -12.09 -18.78
C VAL A 222 3.64 -12.92 -17.57
N ALA A 223 3.15 -12.28 -16.51
CA ALA A 223 2.62 -12.98 -15.34
C ALA A 223 1.42 -13.87 -15.67
N ALA A 224 0.54 -13.44 -16.58
CA ALA A 224 -0.57 -14.27 -17.07
C ALA A 224 -0.04 -15.50 -17.85
N SER A 225 0.89 -15.31 -18.78
CA SER A 225 1.50 -16.41 -19.53
C SER A 225 2.24 -17.41 -18.62
N ILE A 226 2.89 -16.94 -17.55
CA ILE A 226 3.51 -17.80 -16.54
C ILE A 226 2.43 -18.64 -15.83
N LEU A 227 1.33 -18.03 -15.39
CA LEU A 227 0.23 -18.75 -14.74
C LEU A 227 -0.37 -19.84 -15.64
N ASP A 228 -0.62 -19.52 -16.91
CA ASP A 228 -1.17 -20.48 -17.89
C ASP A 228 -0.20 -21.66 -18.14
N SER A 229 1.09 -21.35 -18.27
CA SER A 229 2.14 -22.36 -18.42
C SER A 229 2.25 -23.25 -17.17
N MET A 230 2.22 -22.67 -15.97
CA MET A 230 2.32 -23.39 -14.70
C MET A 230 1.10 -24.30 -14.45
N ALA A 231 -0.08 -23.91 -14.93
CA ALA A 231 -1.30 -24.70 -14.84
C ALA A 231 -1.25 -25.98 -15.69
N THR A 232 -0.56 -25.94 -16.83
CA THR A 232 -0.52 -27.03 -17.82
C THR A 232 0.78 -27.84 -17.80
N SER A 233 1.87 -27.25 -17.30
CA SER A 233 3.20 -27.86 -17.27
C SER A 233 3.46 -28.68 -16.00
N ALA A 234 4.19 -29.80 -16.17
CA ALA A 234 4.78 -30.54 -15.06
C ALA A 234 5.97 -29.78 -14.40
N ASN A 235 6.65 -28.91 -15.16
CA ASN A 235 7.75 -28.10 -14.65
C ASN A 235 7.24 -26.72 -14.25
N ARG A 236 7.18 -26.47 -12.94
CA ARG A 236 6.66 -25.23 -12.34
C ARG A 236 7.76 -24.35 -11.75
N LYS A 237 8.82 -24.12 -12.53
CA LYS A 237 9.98 -23.33 -12.11
C LYS A 237 10.19 -22.15 -13.05
N MET A 238 10.51 -20.99 -12.48
CA MET A 238 10.84 -19.78 -13.22
C MET A 238 12.12 -19.19 -12.62
N LEU A 239 12.96 -18.62 -13.49
CA LEU A 239 14.15 -17.90 -13.11
C LEU A 239 14.04 -16.45 -13.61
N VAL A 240 14.28 -15.48 -12.72
CA VAL A 240 14.33 -14.06 -13.05
C VAL A 240 15.79 -13.61 -13.08
N CYS A 241 16.29 -13.23 -14.26
CA CYS A 241 17.67 -12.77 -14.47
C CYS A 241 17.72 -11.41 -15.17
N GLY A 242 18.85 -10.71 -15.00
CA GLY A 242 19.11 -9.43 -15.67
C GLY A 242 20.13 -8.57 -14.93
N ALA A 243 20.55 -7.46 -15.54
CA ALA A 243 21.56 -6.57 -14.99
C ALA A 243 21.13 -5.93 -13.65
N LYS A 244 22.08 -5.31 -12.94
CA LYS A 244 21.79 -4.55 -11.71
C LYS A 244 20.88 -3.36 -12.04
N GLY A 245 19.88 -3.10 -11.20
CA GLY A 245 19.01 -1.92 -11.33
C GLY A 245 17.86 -2.02 -12.36
N VAL A 246 17.67 -3.15 -13.03
CA VAL A 246 16.59 -3.30 -14.06
C VAL A 246 15.20 -3.62 -13.48
N GLY A 247 15.04 -3.67 -12.15
CA GLY A 247 13.75 -3.93 -11.49
C GLY A 247 13.43 -5.39 -11.20
N LYS A 248 14.42 -6.30 -11.22
CA LYS A 248 14.22 -7.74 -10.96
C LYS A 248 13.47 -8.04 -9.67
N SER A 249 13.91 -7.48 -8.54
CA SER A 249 13.27 -7.68 -7.24
C SER A 249 11.81 -7.25 -7.24
N THR A 250 11.51 -6.11 -7.88
CA THR A 250 10.13 -5.63 -8.04
C THR A 250 9.29 -6.57 -8.91
N PHE A 251 9.86 -7.07 -10.01
CA PHE A 251 9.17 -8.06 -10.86
C PHE A 251 8.96 -9.39 -10.14
N SER A 252 9.95 -9.86 -9.40
CA SER A 252 9.88 -11.06 -8.56
C SER A 252 8.76 -10.96 -7.54
N ARG A 253 8.69 -9.85 -6.77
CA ARG A 253 7.57 -9.59 -5.85
C ARG A 253 6.22 -9.57 -6.58
N TYR A 254 6.15 -8.89 -7.72
CA TYR A 254 4.93 -8.84 -8.53
C TYR A 254 4.46 -10.24 -8.98
N VAL A 255 5.37 -11.10 -9.47
CA VAL A 255 5.02 -12.44 -9.92
C VAL A 255 4.67 -13.35 -8.74
N VAL A 256 5.40 -13.29 -7.63
CA VAL A 256 5.06 -14.04 -6.40
C VAL A 256 3.65 -13.68 -5.94
N ASN A 257 3.34 -12.38 -5.84
CA ASN A 257 2.01 -11.89 -5.48
C ASN A 257 0.93 -12.35 -6.46
N ARG A 258 1.24 -12.40 -7.77
CA ARG A 258 0.33 -12.94 -8.79
C ARG A 258 0.10 -14.44 -8.66
N LEU A 259 1.12 -15.21 -8.31
CA LEU A 259 1.03 -16.65 -8.06
C LEU A 259 0.22 -16.94 -6.80
N LEU A 260 0.36 -16.14 -5.74
CA LEU A 260 -0.41 -16.27 -4.50
C LEU A 260 -1.91 -16.03 -4.66
N ASN A 261 -2.36 -15.44 -5.77
CA ASN A 261 -3.79 -15.36 -6.10
C ASN A 261 -4.39 -16.71 -6.48
N VAL A 262 -3.57 -17.69 -6.87
CA VAL A 262 -3.98 -19.00 -7.41
C VAL A 262 -3.47 -20.14 -6.55
N TYR A 263 -2.27 -20.01 -6.01
CA TYR A 263 -1.62 -21.01 -5.19
C TYR A 263 -1.52 -20.55 -3.73
N PRO A 264 -1.72 -21.44 -2.75
CA PRO A 264 -1.63 -21.07 -1.33
C PRO A 264 -0.19 -20.78 -0.86
N MET A 265 0.81 -21.19 -1.65
CA MET A 265 2.21 -21.09 -1.28
C MET A 265 3.10 -21.00 -2.53
N VAL A 266 4.17 -20.21 -2.46
CA VAL A 266 5.19 -20.08 -3.50
C VAL A 266 6.58 -20.32 -2.88
N ALA A 267 7.34 -21.26 -3.46
CA ALA A 267 8.74 -21.44 -3.10
C ALA A 267 9.59 -20.36 -3.77
N TYR A 268 10.37 -19.62 -2.98
CA TYR A 268 11.23 -18.53 -3.45
C TYR A 268 12.68 -18.83 -3.11
N LEU A 269 13.50 -19.06 -4.13
CA LEU A 269 14.94 -19.27 -3.99
C LEU A 269 15.65 -17.97 -4.33
N ASP A 270 16.22 -17.32 -3.32
CA ASP A 270 17.01 -16.12 -3.49
C ASP A 270 18.51 -16.46 -3.59
N THR A 271 19.10 -16.09 -4.71
CA THR A 271 20.52 -16.27 -5.00
C THR A 271 21.30 -14.96 -5.03
N ASP A 272 20.66 -13.81 -4.80
CA ASP A 272 21.33 -12.51 -4.72
C ASP A 272 21.83 -12.27 -3.30
N VAL A 273 23.08 -12.66 -3.04
CA VAL A 273 23.70 -12.46 -1.72
C VAL A 273 23.98 -10.99 -1.39
N GLY A 274 23.97 -10.09 -2.37
CA GLY A 274 24.26 -8.68 -2.16
C GLY A 274 23.05 -7.90 -1.66
N GLN A 275 21.89 -8.16 -2.28
CA GLN A 275 20.63 -7.54 -1.92
C GLN A 275 19.50 -8.58 -1.92
N PRO A 276 19.51 -9.51 -0.95
CA PRO A 276 18.44 -10.49 -0.81
C PRO A 276 17.10 -9.81 -0.47
N GLU A 277 16.01 -10.46 -0.86
CA GLU A 277 14.65 -9.98 -0.66
C GLU A 277 14.15 -10.27 0.76
N LEU A 278 14.35 -11.50 1.24
CA LEU A 278 13.71 -12.03 2.46
C LEU A 278 14.72 -12.35 3.58
N ALA A 279 16.02 -12.22 3.30
CA ALA A 279 17.10 -12.61 4.21
C ALA A 279 18.07 -11.45 4.46
N ALA A 280 18.99 -11.63 5.41
CA ALA A 280 20.10 -10.71 5.60
C ALA A 280 21.13 -10.85 4.45
N PRO A 281 21.89 -9.79 4.11
CA PRO A 281 22.97 -9.86 3.13
C PRO A 281 23.99 -10.98 3.44
N GLY A 282 24.57 -11.56 2.39
CA GLY A 282 25.53 -12.67 2.49
C GLY A 282 24.91 -14.07 2.51
N VAL A 283 23.58 -14.16 2.36
CA VAL A 283 22.83 -15.41 2.48
C VAL A 283 22.16 -15.78 1.17
N LEU A 284 22.35 -17.02 0.73
CA LEU A 284 21.49 -17.69 -0.25
C LEU A 284 20.38 -18.40 0.52
N SER A 285 19.13 -18.19 0.15
CA SER A 285 17.99 -18.61 0.98
C SER A 285 16.83 -19.19 0.16
N LEU A 286 16.16 -20.18 0.74
CA LEU A 286 14.91 -20.75 0.24
C LEU A 286 13.79 -20.47 1.22
N HIS A 287 12.71 -19.87 0.71
CA HIS A 287 11.54 -19.44 1.47
C HIS A 287 10.26 -20.09 0.93
N TYR A 288 9.29 -20.32 1.82
CA TYR A 288 7.94 -20.75 1.45
C TYR A 288 6.96 -19.63 1.79
N ILE A 289 6.68 -18.81 0.79
CA ILE A 289 5.88 -17.60 0.94
C ILE A 289 4.41 -17.98 0.90
N THR A 290 3.65 -17.57 1.92
CA THR A 290 2.20 -17.79 2.04
C THR A 290 1.40 -16.48 2.14
N SER A 291 2.10 -15.36 2.34
CA SER A 291 1.52 -14.02 2.43
C SER A 291 2.12 -13.11 1.35
N PRO A 292 1.37 -12.14 0.81
CA PRO A 292 1.86 -11.28 -0.25
C PRO A 292 2.98 -10.34 0.23
N LEU A 293 3.97 -10.12 -0.62
CA LEU A 293 5.10 -9.22 -0.38
C LEU A 293 4.71 -7.78 -0.75
N LEU A 294 4.13 -7.03 0.18
CA LEU A 294 3.57 -5.69 -0.03
C LEU A 294 4.45 -4.58 0.56
N GLY A 295 5.75 -4.64 0.26
CA GLY A 295 6.74 -3.65 0.67
C GLY A 295 8.11 -3.91 0.06
N PRO A 296 9.14 -3.12 0.42
CA PRO A 296 10.53 -3.43 0.09
C PRO A 296 11.08 -4.61 0.92
N GLY A 297 12.12 -5.29 0.44
CA GLY A 297 12.69 -6.52 1.06
C GLY A 297 12.81 -6.50 2.59
N TYR A 298 13.37 -5.42 3.16
CA TYR A 298 13.59 -5.31 4.60
C TYR A 298 12.31 -5.33 5.46
N THR A 299 11.12 -5.16 4.86
CA THR A 299 9.83 -5.11 5.56
C THR A 299 9.21 -6.47 5.80
N HIS A 300 9.76 -7.53 5.19
CA HIS A 300 9.21 -8.87 5.23
C HIS A 300 10.31 -9.92 5.41
N LEU A 301 11.34 -9.59 6.19
CA LEU A 301 12.37 -10.55 6.56
C LEU A 301 11.74 -11.69 7.35
N GLU A 302 11.99 -12.92 6.92
CA GLU A 302 11.45 -14.12 7.57
C GLU A 302 12.54 -15.20 7.68
N PRO A 303 12.44 -16.14 8.64
CA PRO A 303 13.36 -17.25 8.73
C PRO A 303 13.33 -18.10 7.45
N ALA A 304 14.48 -18.28 6.81
CA ALA A 304 14.59 -19.14 5.64
C ALA A 304 14.33 -20.62 6.01
N TYR A 305 13.61 -21.33 5.15
CA TYR A 305 13.43 -22.79 5.28
C TYR A 305 14.77 -23.52 5.17
N ARG A 306 15.61 -23.07 4.23
CA ARG A 306 17.02 -23.47 4.13
C ARG A 306 17.85 -22.26 3.72
N TYR A 307 19.06 -22.17 4.24
CA TYR A 307 19.98 -21.13 3.85
C TYR A 307 21.41 -21.62 3.81
N TYR A 308 22.22 -20.95 3.00
CA TYR A 308 23.67 -21.09 2.96
C TYR A 308 24.29 -19.72 3.14
N VAL A 309 25.20 -19.60 4.10
CA VAL A 309 25.97 -18.38 4.32
C VAL A 309 27.21 -18.45 3.45
N SER A 310 27.35 -17.49 2.53
CA SER A 310 28.56 -17.39 1.72
C SER A 310 29.70 -16.81 2.55
N TRP A 311 30.86 -17.46 2.57
CA TRP A 311 32.09 -17.03 3.28
C TRP A 311 32.70 -15.71 2.77
N MET A 312 32.01 -14.96 1.89
CA MET A 312 32.47 -13.70 1.32
C MET A 312 32.32 -12.49 2.27
N VAL A 313 32.29 -12.71 3.59
CA VAL A 313 32.41 -11.69 4.66
C VAL A 313 33.64 -11.98 5.54
N ARG A 314 34.77 -12.31 4.90
CA ARG A 314 36.10 -12.48 5.54
C ARG A 314 37.04 -11.29 5.25
N GLN A 315 36.53 -10.06 5.27
CA GLN A 315 37.32 -8.81 5.17
C GLN A 315 37.02 -7.86 6.33
N LEU A 316 36.83 -8.41 7.54
CA LEU A 316 36.82 -7.67 8.80
C LEU A 316 37.76 -8.37 9.82
N HIS A 317 38.97 -8.69 9.35
CA HIS A 317 40.14 -9.02 10.17
C HIS A 317 41.31 -8.11 9.75
N MET A 318 41.09 -6.80 9.81
CA MET A 318 42.16 -5.80 9.72
C MET A 318 41.82 -4.61 10.62
N TRP A 319 41.74 -4.88 11.92
CA TRP A 319 42.06 -3.92 12.98
C TRP A 319 42.77 -4.71 14.09
N ARG A 320 44.09 -4.81 13.94
CA ARG A 320 45.05 -4.90 15.04
C ARG A 320 45.79 -3.57 15.07
#